data_AF-A0A9D7FLI5-F1
#
_entry.id   AF-A0A9D7FLI5-F1
#
_cell.length_a   1.000
_cell.length_b   1.000
_cell.length_c   1.000
_cell.angle_alpha   90.00
_cell.angle_beta   90.00
_cell.angle_gamma   90.00
#
_symmetry.space_group_name_H-M   'P 1'
#
loop_
_entity.id
_entity.type
_entity.pdbx_description
1 polymer ?
#
loop_
_entity_poly.entity_id
_entity_poly.type
_entity_poly.pdbx_seq_one_letter_code
_entity_poly.pdbx_strand_id
1 'polypeptide(L)'
;MAIPAGHFFVDECYDIGKVENCHFWPFGVAYNPEDPYCKWVNTQGVAYEFARTDWNYVTHTFCFGYGVGYKFSESRTGSCNGRKISMVNCSFWGPNDLCILHRSPTAQTTASACNFVHWDVNNHGSPCIQADEGKIIVESSTFGAGSLHVRVGEKVRSAILMGNQAYCVRWKTCRRKTIETKQ
;
A
#
# COMPACT_ATOMS: atom_id res chain seq x y z
N MET A 1 19.39 3.97 -13.81
CA MET A 1 18.19 3.28 -13.29
C MET A 1 18.63 2.57 -12.02
N ALA A 2 18.43 3.17 -10.85
CA ALA A 2 18.80 2.52 -9.60
C ALA A 2 17.73 1.48 -9.28
N ILE A 3 18.13 0.21 -9.21
CA ILE A 3 17.31 -0.86 -8.64
C ILE A 3 17.19 -0.49 -7.15
N PRO A 4 16.01 -0.10 -6.63
CA PRO A 4 15.90 0.27 -5.23
C PRO A 4 16.20 -0.97 -4.38
N ALA A 5 17.09 -0.82 -3.39
CA ALA A 5 17.48 -1.91 -2.51
C ALA A 5 16.25 -2.49 -1.79
N GLY A 6 16.05 -3.81 -1.91
CA GLY A 6 15.08 -4.59 -1.11
C GLY A 6 13.63 -4.56 -1.60
N HIS A 7 13.39 -4.89 -2.87
CA HIS A 7 12.05 -4.97 -3.44
C HIS A 7 11.69 -6.38 -3.92
N PHE A 8 10.45 -6.81 -3.69
CA PHE A 8 9.82 -7.86 -4.48
C PHE A 8 9.13 -7.20 -5.67
N PHE A 9 9.60 -7.48 -6.89
CA PHE A 9 9.07 -6.86 -8.11
C PHE A 9 8.53 -7.93 -9.05
N VAL A 10 7.29 -7.74 -9.50
CA VAL A 10 6.66 -8.59 -10.50
C VAL A 10 6.26 -7.74 -11.69
N ASP A 11 6.78 -8.13 -12.85
CA ASP A 11 6.45 -7.57 -14.15
C ASP A 11 6.25 -8.72 -15.14
N GLU A 12 5.42 -8.50 -16.15
CA GLU A 12 5.11 -9.47 -17.21
C GLU A 12 4.55 -10.82 -16.72
N CYS A 13 3.80 -10.82 -15.61
CA CYS A 13 3.04 -11.98 -15.16
C CYS A 13 1.64 -11.96 -15.78
N TYR A 14 1.47 -12.63 -16.92
CA TYR A 14 0.25 -12.62 -17.74
C TYR A 14 -0.84 -13.62 -17.28
N ASP A 15 -0.59 -14.34 -16.19
CA ASP A 15 -1.50 -15.31 -15.59
C ASP A 15 -1.59 -15.04 -14.07
N ILE A 16 -2.26 -15.90 -13.33
CA ILE A 16 -2.57 -15.76 -11.91
C ILE A 16 -1.31 -15.97 -11.05
N GLY A 17 -0.65 -14.87 -10.68
CA GLY A 17 0.44 -14.88 -9.70
C GLY A 17 -0.05 -15.07 -8.26
N LYS A 18 0.76 -15.72 -7.43
CA LYS A 18 0.50 -15.91 -6.00
C LYS A 18 1.72 -15.55 -5.17
N VAL A 19 1.52 -14.71 -4.17
CA VAL A 19 2.51 -14.35 -3.15
C VAL A 19 1.90 -14.67 -1.79
N GLU A 20 2.43 -15.68 -1.12
CA GLU A 20 1.83 -16.22 0.09
C GLU A 20 2.87 -16.32 1.20
N ASN A 21 2.55 -15.80 2.38
CA ASN A 21 3.38 -15.94 3.58
C ASN A 21 4.82 -15.40 3.41
N CYS A 22 4.99 -14.35 2.61
CA CYS A 22 6.26 -13.64 2.47
C CYS A 22 6.28 -12.41 3.39
N HIS A 23 7.39 -12.22 4.11
CA HIS A 23 7.55 -11.14 5.09
C HIS A 23 8.82 -10.36 4.77
N PHE A 24 8.67 -9.07 4.44
CA PHE A 24 9.80 -8.18 4.18
C PHE A 24 10.01 -7.20 5.33
N TRP A 25 11.21 -7.27 5.89
CA TRP A 25 11.74 -6.33 6.87
C TRP A 25 13.18 -5.98 6.45
N PRO A 26 13.51 -4.69 6.23
CA PRO A 26 14.85 -4.28 5.84
C PRO A 26 15.88 -4.48 6.96
N PHE A 27 16.63 -5.58 6.91
CA PHE A 27 17.73 -5.91 7.85
C PHE A 27 19.11 -5.41 7.37
N GLY A 28 19.19 -4.22 6.77
CA GLY A 28 20.48 -3.71 6.27
C GLY A 28 21.44 -3.25 7.36
N VAL A 29 20.91 -2.72 8.47
CA VAL A 29 21.65 -2.24 9.65
C VAL A 29 20.78 -2.41 10.90
N ALA A 30 21.36 -2.23 12.09
CA ALA A 30 20.58 -2.04 13.30
C ALA A 30 19.70 -0.79 13.14
N TYR A 31 18.39 -0.92 13.39
CA TYR A 31 17.45 0.16 13.12
C TYR A 31 17.82 1.42 13.92
N ASN A 32 18.07 2.50 13.20
CA ASN A 32 18.28 3.83 13.75
C ASN A 32 17.61 4.84 12.80
N PRO A 33 16.60 5.61 13.22
CA PRO A 33 15.88 6.55 12.35
C PRO A 33 16.78 7.66 11.78
N GLU A 34 17.89 7.96 12.43
CA GLU A 34 18.87 8.95 11.95
C GLU A 34 19.91 8.35 11.00
N ASP A 35 19.95 7.02 10.85
CA ASP A 35 20.84 6.37 9.89
C ASP A 35 20.37 6.65 8.45
N PRO A 36 21.27 7.10 7.54
CA PRO A 36 20.89 7.42 6.17
C PRO A 36 20.27 6.26 5.39
N TYR A 37 20.68 5.02 5.64
CA TYR A 37 20.09 3.85 5.00
C TYR A 37 18.67 3.60 5.53
N CYS A 38 18.47 3.62 6.85
CA CYS A 38 17.13 3.47 7.44
C CYS A 38 16.18 4.55 6.91
N LYS A 39 16.63 5.81 6.92
CA LYS A 39 15.85 6.94 6.39
C LYS A 39 15.53 6.77 4.91
N TRP A 40 16.48 6.32 4.09
CA TRP A 40 16.21 6.07 2.67
C TRP A 40 15.18 4.96 2.50
N VAL A 41 15.29 3.82 3.20
CA VAL A 41 14.33 2.73 3.07
C VAL A 41 12.94 3.15 3.54
N ASN A 42 12.84 3.82 4.68
CA ASN A 42 11.57 4.27 5.26
C ASN A 42 10.87 5.34 4.41
N THR A 43 11.57 6.02 3.49
CA THR A 43 11.00 7.13 2.71
C THR A 43 10.95 6.88 1.20
N GLN A 44 11.82 6.03 0.66
CA GLN A 44 11.96 5.75 -0.77
C GLN A 44 11.83 4.27 -1.12
N GLY A 45 12.00 3.38 -0.14
CA GLY A 45 11.93 1.93 -0.35
C GLY A 45 10.53 1.47 -0.72
N VAL A 46 10.45 0.40 -1.52
CA VAL A 46 9.19 -0.28 -1.88
C VAL A 46 9.30 -1.75 -1.52
N ALA A 47 8.39 -2.28 -0.69
CA ALA A 47 8.46 -3.68 -0.28
C ALA A 47 7.97 -4.62 -1.38
N TYR A 48 6.78 -4.36 -1.91
CA TYR A 48 6.17 -5.10 -3.01
C TYR A 48 5.77 -4.15 -4.14
N GLU A 49 6.24 -4.42 -5.35
CA GLU A 49 5.85 -3.69 -6.54
C GLU A 49 5.30 -4.65 -7.60
N PHE A 50 4.10 -4.35 -8.07
CA PHE A 50 3.42 -5.08 -9.14
C PHE A 50 3.21 -4.12 -10.31
N ALA A 51 3.90 -4.37 -11.40
CA ALA A 51 3.76 -3.64 -12.65
C ALA A 51 2.79 -4.38 -13.59
N ARG A 52 3.20 -4.72 -14.83
CA ARG A 52 2.35 -5.41 -15.81
C ARG A 52 2.04 -6.83 -15.34
N THR A 53 0.97 -6.99 -14.57
CA THR A 53 0.56 -8.31 -14.05
C THR A 53 -0.95 -8.50 -14.06
N ASP A 54 -1.38 -9.76 -14.08
CA ASP A 54 -2.78 -10.18 -14.16
C ASP A 54 -3.17 -11.00 -12.92
N TRP A 55 -4.32 -10.69 -12.32
CA TRP A 55 -4.98 -11.56 -11.32
C TRP A 55 -4.19 -12.00 -10.07
N ASN A 56 -3.26 -11.18 -9.58
CA ASN A 56 -2.43 -11.56 -8.44
C ASN A 56 -3.25 -11.77 -7.14
N TYR A 57 -2.93 -12.87 -6.45
CA TYR A 57 -3.31 -13.09 -5.06
C TYR A 57 -2.10 -12.87 -4.16
N VAL A 58 -2.25 -11.97 -3.21
CA VAL A 58 -1.25 -11.69 -2.19
C VAL A 58 -1.89 -11.96 -0.84
N THR A 59 -1.43 -12.99 -0.13
CA THR A 59 -2.08 -13.40 1.12
C THR A 59 -1.08 -13.62 2.24
N HIS A 60 -1.47 -13.32 3.47
CA HIS A 60 -0.64 -13.58 4.66
C HIS A 60 0.75 -12.91 4.58
N THR A 61 0.84 -11.75 3.94
CA THR A 61 2.11 -11.08 3.71
C THR A 61 2.31 -9.91 4.66
N PHE A 62 3.58 -9.52 4.83
CA PHE A 62 3.97 -8.49 5.79
C PHE A 62 5.03 -7.57 5.22
N CYS A 63 4.88 -6.27 5.46
CA CYS A 63 5.94 -5.29 5.24
C CYS A 63 6.14 -4.39 6.47
N PHE A 64 7.40 -4.10 6.78
CA PHE A 64 7.80 -3.21 7.87
C PHE A 64 8.72 -2.09 7.39
N GLY A 65 8.37 -0.83 7.67
CA GLY A 65 9.27 0.30 7.55
C GLY A 65 9.73 0.60 6.12
N TYR A 66 8.85 0.54 5.13
CA TYR A 66 9.14 0.94 3.76
C TYR A 66 8.43 2.24 3.43
N GLY A 67 9.04 3.09 2.60
CA GLY A 67 8.37 4.27 2.04
C GLY A 67 7.00 3.92 1.45
N VAL A 68 6.96 2.88 0.62
CA VAL A 68 5.71 2.28 0.14
C VAL A 68 5.69 0.79 0.47
N GLY A 69 4.67 0.33 1.18
CA GLY A 69 4.45 -1.11 1.38
C GLY A 69 4.19 -1.81 0.05
N TYR A 70 3.07 -1.48 -0.59
CA TYR A 70 2.62 -2.09 -1.84
C TYR A 70 2.41 -1.02 -2.90
N LYS A 71 3.04 -1.20 -4.05
CA LYS A 71 2.97 -0.27 -5.16
C LYS A 71 2.44 -0.97 -6.40
N PHE A 72 1.37 -0.43 -6.96
CA PHE A 72 0.83 -0.83 -8.27
C PHE A 72 1.24 0.23 -9.28
N SER A 73 2.15 -0.14 -10.18
CA SER A 73 2.81 0.79 -11.10
C SER A 73 2.61 0.39 -12.56
N GLU A 74 3.09 1.25 -13.44
CA GLU A 74 3.23 1.00 -14.86
C GLU A 74 4.72 0.77 -15.18
N SER A 75 5.01 -0.32 -15.88
CA SER A 75 6.32 -0.59 -16.49
C SER A 75 6.27 -0.27 -18.00
N ARG A 76 7.37 -0.55 -18.71
CA ARG A 76 7.45 -0.38 -20.17
C ARG A 76 6.43 -1.26 -20.91
N THR A 77 6.06 -2.40 -20.34
CA THR A 77 5.12 -3.36 -20.93
C THR A 77 3.67 -3.11 -20.50
N GLY A 78 3.45 -2.08 -19.66
CA GLY A 78 2.15 -1.54 -19.29
C GLY A 78 1.92 -1.54 -17.79
N SER A 79 0.72 -1.13 -17.41
CA SER A 79 0.25 -1.18 -16.03
C SER A 79 -0.38 -2.53 -15.69
N CYS A 80 -0.58 -2.77 -14.40
CA CYS A 80 -1.30 -3.93 -13.92
C CYS A 80 -2.70 -4.02 -14.58
N ASN A 81 -3.08 -5.16 -15.15
CA ASN A 81 -4.22 -5.25 -16.07
C ASN A 81 -5.51 -5.77 -15.40
N GLY A 82 -6.55 -4.94 -15.54
CA GLY A 82 -7.91 -5.28 -15.96
C GLY A 82 -8.87 -6.04 -15.08
N ARG A 83 -8.46 -6.82 -14.07
CA ARG A 83 -9.47 -7.58 -13.29
C ARG A 83 -9.36 -7.48 -11.78
N LYS A 84 -8.29 -7.98 -11.15
CA LYS A 84 -8.18 -7.92 -9.68
C LYS A 84 -6.75 -8.17 -9.22
N ILE A 85 -6.32 -7.42 -8.22
CA ILE A 85 -5.23 -7.79 -7.32
C ILE A 85 -5.83 -7.87 -5.93
N SER A 86 -5.74 -9.04 -5.31
CA SER A 86 -6.37 -9.31 -4.02
C SER A 86 -5.31 -9.41 -2.94
N MET A 87 -5.33 -8.49 -1.99
CA MET A 87 -4.58 -8.58 -0.74
C MET A 87 -5.54 -9.07 0.34
N VAL A 88 -5.20 -10.19 0.98
CA VAL A 88 -6.02 -10.79 2.04
C VAL A 88 -5.16 -11.13 3.25
N ASN A 89 -5.56 -10.65 4.42
CA ASN A 89 -4.83 -10.90 5.67
C ASN A 89 -3.37 -10.43 5.61
N CYS A 90 -3.14 -9.25 5.05
CA CYS A 90 -1.80 -8.65 4.94
C CYS A 90 -1.60 -7.59 6.03
N SER A 91 -0.37 -7.45 6.52
CA SER A 91 -0.03 -6.51 7.59
C SER A 91 1.04 -5.50 7.16
N PHE A 92 0.82 -4.24 7.51
CA PHE A 92 1.67 -3.10 7.15
C PHE A 92 2.06 -2.35 8.40
N TRP A 93 3.32 -2.47 8.81
CA TRP A 93 3.79 -1.88 10.06
C TRP A 93 4.79 -0.77 9.75
N GLY A 94 4.52 0.41 10.32
CA GLY A 94 5.40 1.54 10.08
C GLY A 94 6.76 1.38 10.74
N PRO A 95 7.72 2.24 10.38
CA PRO A 95 7.50 3.60 9.86
C PRO A 95 7.38 3.67 8.33
N ASN A 96 6.16 3.55 7.80
CA ASN A 96 5.89 3.64 6.37
C ASN A 96 5.50 5.08 6.01
N ASP A 97 5.66 5.51 4.76
CA ASP A 97 5.03 6.75 4.30
C ASP A 97 3.63 6.46 3.75
N LEU A 98 3.53 5.47 2.86
CA LEU A 98 2.31 4.92 2.31
C LEU A 98 2.27 3.41 2.57
N CYS A 99 1.13 2.86 2.97
CA CYS A 99 0.96 1.41 2.99
C CYS A 99 0.66 0.88 1.59
N ILE A 100 -0.26 1.52 0.86
CA ILE A 100 -0.63 1.11 -0.50
C ILE A 100 -0.65 2.34 -1.41
N LEU A 101 0.04 2.24 -2.54
CA LEU A 101 0.00 3.21 -3.64
C LEU A 101 -0.54 2.51 -4.90
N HIS A 102 -1.73 2.88 -5.34
CA HIS A 102 -2.39 2.34 -6.52
C HIS A 102 -2.45 3.37 -7.66
N ARG A 103 -1.74 3.09 -8.75
CA ARG A 103 -1.62 3.96 -9.93
C ARG A 103 -1.77 3.18 -11.24
N SER A 104 -2.66 2.20 -11.26
CA SER A 104 -2.99 1.49 -12.49
C SER A 104 -4.38 1.95 -12.95
N PRO A 105 -4.52 2.48 -14.18
CA PRO A 105 -5.81 2.92 -14.67
C PRO A 105 -6.76 1.75 -14.87
N THR A 106 -6.27 0.52 -15.07
CA THR A 106 -7.10 -0.64 -15.44
C THR A 106 -7.31 -1.67 -14.33
N ALA A 107 -6.42 -1.72 -13.33
CA ALA A 107 -6.54 -2.71 -12.26
C ALA A 107 -7.60 -2.35 -11.23
N GLN A 108 -8.11 -3.39 -10.56
CA GLN A 108 -8.84 -3.27 -9.31
C GLN A 108 -7.98 -3.81 -8.17
N THR A 109 -7.63 -2.96 -7.21
CA THR A 109 -6.93 -3.38 -5.99
C THR A 109 -7.95 -3.65 -4.89
N THR A 110 -7.87 -4.81 -4.23
CA THR A 110 -8.69 -5.18 -3.07
C THR A 110 -7.81 -5.38 -1.86
N ALA A 111 -8.08 -4.67 -0.76
CA ALA A 111 -7.50 -4.92 0.56
C ALA A 111 -8.60 -5.46 1.48
N SER A 112 -8.51 -6.73 1.86
CA SER A 112 -9.50 -7.40 2.70
C SER A 112 -8.83 -8.00 3.94
N ALA A 113 -9.40 -7.77 5.13
CA ALA A 113 -8.84 -8.23 6.40
C ALA A 113 -7.38 -7.79 6.64
N CYS A 114 -6.98 -6.62 6.13
CA CYS A 114 -5.63 -6.10 6.31
C CYS A 114 -5.50 -5.30 7.61
N ASN A 115 -4.27 -5.20 8.11
CA ASN A 115 -3.94 -4.40 9.29
C ASN A 115 -2.89 -3.34 8.96
N PHE A 116 -3.20 -2.07 9.19
CA PHE A 116 -2.35 -0.92 8.87
C PHE A 116 -1.96 -0.17 10.15
N VAL A 117 -0.72 -0.32 10.62
CA VAL A 117 -0.39 0.05 12.01
C VAL A 117 0.23 1.43 12.16
N HIS A 118 1.01 1.96 11.22
CA HIS A 118 1.48 3.36 11.19
C HIS A 118 1.90 3.73 9.76
N TRP A 119 1.68 4.98 9.37
CA TRP A 119 2.10 5.53 8.08
C TRP A 119 2.42 7.03 8.24
N ASP A 120 2.73 7.73 7.15
CA ASP A 120 3.10 9.16 7.14
C ASP A 120 4.39 9.46 7.94
N VAL A 121 5.40 8.58 7.84
CA VAL A 121 6.71 8.81 8.48
C VAL A 121 7.36 10.13 8.05
N ASN A 122 7.07 10.59 6.83
CA ASN A 122 7.56 11.88 6.34
C ASN A 122 6.81 13.09 6.92
N ASN A 123 5.71 12.87 7.65
CA ASN A 123 4.86 13.93 8.22
C ASN A 123 4.38 14.94 7.15
N HIS A 124 4.04 14.43 5.97
CA HIS A 124 3.54 15.20 4.83
C HIS A 124 2.01 15.19 4.75
N GLY A 125 1.33 14.49 5.66
CA GLY A 125 -0.09 14.21 5.55
C GLY A 125 -0.37 13.11 4.52
N SER A 126 0.56 12.18 4.34
CA SER A 126 0.42 11.02 3.48
C SER A 126 -0.76 10.15 3.94
N PRO A 127 -1.64 9.70 3.04
CA PRO A 127 -2.68 8.74 3.41
C PRO A 127 -2.09 7.34 3.64
N CYS A 128 -2.77 6.49 4.41
CA CYS A 128 -2.39 5.07 4.50
C CYS A 128 -2.49 4.39 3.12
N ILE A 129 -3.58 4.66 2.40
CA ILE A 129 -3.85 4.15 1.06
C ILE A 129 -4.08 5.34 0.12
N GLN A 130 -3.29 5.42 -0.94
CA GLN A 130 -3.49 6.35 -2.04
C GLN A 130 -3.90 5.58 -3.30
N ALA A 131 -5.11 5.84 -3.79
CA ALA A 131 -5.55 5.39 -5.10
C ALA A 131 -5.66 6.59 -6.03
N ASP A 132 -4.80 6.67 -7.03
CA ASP A 132 -4.77 7.79 -7.98
C ASP A 132 -5.76 7.61 -9.13
N GLU A 133 -6.00 6.35 -9.53
CA GLU A 133 -6.88 5.97 -10.65
C GLU A 133 -7.40 4.53 -10.49
N GLY A 134 -8.02 3.96 -11.53
CA GLY A 134 -8.42 2.55 -11.50
C GLY A 134 -9.64 2.25 -10.64
N LYS A 135 -9.63 1.14 -9.91
CA LYS A 135 -10.71 0.73 -9.00
C LYS A 135 -10.12 0.25 -7.68
N ILE A 136 -10.81 0.52 -6.57
CA ILE A 136 -10.37 0.07 -5.26
C ILE A 136 -11.50 -0.50 -4.42
N ILE A 137 -11.21 -1.57 -3.69
CA ILE A 137 -12.05 -2.12 -2.63
C ILE A 137 -11.20 -2.20 -1.36
N VAL A 138 -11.68 -1.63 -0.27
CA VAL A 138 -11.08 -1.81 1.06
C VAL A 138 -12.18 -2.23 2.01
N GLU A 139 -12.00 -3.41 2.60
CA GLU A 139 -13.00 -3.99 3.49
C GLU A 139 -12.39 -4.78 4.63
N SER A 140 -13.18 -4.92 5.70
CA SER A 140 -12.84 -5.74 6.88
C SER A 140 -11.46 -5.45 7.47
N SER A 141 -10.89 -4.28 7.17
CA SER A 141 -9.50 -3.94 7.50
C SER A 141 -9.47 -3.00 8.70
N THR A 142 -8.35 -3.04 9.43
CA THR A 142 -8.13 -2.19 10.60
C THR A 142 -7.07 -1.15 10.31
N PHE A 143 -7.42 0.11 10.52
CA PHE A 143 -6.49 1.24 10.48
C PHE A 143 -6.13 1.64 11.91
N GLY A 144 -4.82 1.64 12.20
CA GLY A 144 -4.23 2.16 13.42
C GLY A 144 -4.37 3.67 13.53
N ALA A 145 -3.76 4.24 14.58
CA ALA A 145 -3.74 5.68 14.75
C ALA A 145 -2.82 6.33 13.70
N GLY A 146 -3.35 7.29 12.92
CA GLY A 146 -2.56 7.99 11.92
C GLY A 146 -3.24 9.24 11.37
N SER A 147 -2.77 9.68 10.21
CA SER A 147 -3.31 10.82 9.46
C SER A 147 -4.56 10.37 8.65
N LEU A 148 -4.57 10.50 7.34
CA LEU A 148 -5.69 10.10 6.46
C LEU A 148 -5.63 8.59 6.17
N HIS A 149 -6.74 7.85 6.24
CA HIS A 149 -6.71 6.40 5.94
C HIS A 149 -6.72 6.14 4.43
N VAL A 150 -7.67 6.71 3.70
CA VAL A 150 -7.79 6.47 2.25
C VAL A 150 -7.97 7.78 1.52
N ARG A 151 -7.11 8.03 0.53
CA ARG A 151 -7.30 9.06 -0.49
C ARG A 151 -7.74 8.40 -1.79
N VAL A 152 -8.87 8.86 -2.31
CA VAL A 152 -9.43 8.47 -3.61
C VAL A 152 -9.27 9.64 -4.56
N GLY A 153 -8.42 9.46 -5.58
CA GLY A 153 -8.15 10.46 -6.62
C GLY A 153 -9.29 10.58 -7.62
N GLU A 154 -9.34 11.71 -8.32
CA GLU A 154 -10.39 12.07 -9.30
C GLU A 154 -10.51 11.07 -10.46
N LYS A 155 -9.42 10.37 -10.81
CA LYS A 155 -9.40 9.38 -11.89
C LYS A 155 -9.80 7.98 -11.43
N VAL A 156 -10.10 7.78 -10.15
CA VAL A 156 -10.62 6.51 -9.64
C VAL A 156 -12.05 6.32 -10.14
N ARG A 157 -12.27 5.26 -10.91
CA ARG A 157 -13.53 4.99 -11.60
C ARG A 157 -14.57 4.32 -10.71
N SER A 158 -14.14 3.66 -9.63
CA SER A 158 -15.00 2.99 -8.66
C SER A 158 -14.25 2.75 -7.36
N ALA A 159 -14.88 3.06 -6.22
CA ALA A 159 -14.33 2.80 -4.90
C ALA A 159 -15.41 2.19 -3.99
N ILE A 160 -15.06 1.10 -3.30
CA ILE A 160 -15.86 0.52 -2.21
C ILE A 160 -14.99 0.54 -0.95
N LEU A 161 -15.42 1.28 0.07
CA LEU A 161 -14.70 1.42 1.34
C LEU A 161 -15.69 1.11 2.46
N MET A 162 -15.80 -0.17 2.88
CA MET A 162 -16.88 -0.63 3.75
C MET A 162 -16.41 -1.58 4.84
N GLY A 163 -17.08 -1.58 5.99
CA GLY A 163 -16.80 -2.56 7.06
C GLY A 163 -15.39 -2.48 7.65
N ASN A 164 -14.72 -1.32 7.57
CA ASN A 164 -13.39 -1.11 8.11
C ASN A 164 -13.44 -0.52 9.53
N GLN A 165 -12.52 -0.95 10.38
CA GLN A 165 -12.31 -0.35 11.69
C GLN A 165 -11.24 0.74 11.62
N ALA A 166 -11.50 1.85 12.29
CA ALA A 166 -10.56 2.95 12.44
C ALA A 166 -10.29 3.18 13.93
N TYR A 167 -9.05 2.97 14.36
CA TYR A 167 -8.62 3.27 15.72
C TYR A 167 -8.18 4.73 15.83
N CYS A 168 -8.73 5.44 16.80
CA CYS A 168 -8.33 6.80 17.16
C CYS A 168 -8.43 7.00 18.67
N VAL A 169 -7.44 7.67 19.27
CA VAL A 169 -7.40 7.97 20.71
C VAL A 169 -8.59 8.85 21.15
N ARG A 170 -9.23 9.56 20.22
CA ARG A 170 -10.51 10.28 20.40
C ARG A 170 -11.44 10.04 19.23
N TRP A 171 -12.68 9.60 19.48
CA TRP A 171 -13.68 9.30 18.44
C TRP A 171 -14.04 10.51 17.56
N LYS A 172 -14.10 11.73 18.12
CA LYS A 172 -14.48 12.95 17.37
C LYS A 172 -13.47 13.29 16.24
N THR A 173 -12.21 12.91 16.39
CA THR A 173 -11.16 13.10 15.37
C THR A 173 -11.15 12.00 14.29
N CYS A 174 -11.82 10.87 14.54
CA CYS A 174 -11.82 9.71 13.64
C CYS A 174 -12.58 9.98 12.34
N ARG A 175 -13.73 10.66 12.40
CA ARG A 175 -14.59 10.92 11.22
C ARG A 175 -13.96 11.81 10.15
N ARG A 176 -13.04 12.71 10.52
CA ARG A 176 -12.38 13.63 9.57
C ARG A 176 -11.19 13.01 8.84
N LYS A 177 -10.75 11.82 9.28
CA LYS A 177 -9.51 11.17 8.84
C LYS A 177 -9.72 9.91 8.01
N THR A 178 -10.98 9.51 7.80
CA THR A 178 -11.25 8.18 7.22
C THR A 178 -11.07 8.18 5.70
N ILE A 179 -11.74 9.06 4.97
CA ILE A 179 -11.73 9.04 3.51
C ILE A 179 -11.70 10.49 2.98
N GLU A 180 -10.80 10.76 2.04
CA GLU A 180 -10.76 11.99 1.25
C GLU A 180 -11.01 11.63 -0.21
N THR A 181 -12.01 12.26 -0.83
CA THR A 181 -12.28 12.18 -2.27
C THR A 181 -11.95 13.54 -2.86
N LYS A 182 -11.07 13.59 -3.87
CA LYS A 182 -10.92 14.80 -4.68
C LYS A 182 -11.99 14.80 -5.77
N GLN A 183 -12.77 15.89 -5.83
CA GLN A 183 -13.81 16.13 -6.84
C GLN A 183 -13.22 16.85 -8.04
#